data_AF-A0A330L8C0-F1
#
_entry.id   AF-A0A330L8C0-F1
#
_cell.length_a   1.000
_cell.length_b   1.000
_cell.length_c   1.000
_cell.angle_alpha   90.00
_cell.angle_beta   90.00
_cell.angle_gamma   90.00
#
_symmetry.space_group_name_H-M   'P 1'
#
loop_
_entity.id
_entity.type
_entity.pdbx_description
1 polymer ?
#
loop_
_entity_poly.entity_id
_entity_poly.type
_entity_poly.pdbx_seq_one_letter_code
_entity_poly.pdbx_strand_id
1 'polypeptide(L)'
;MARASVHMIVTLTPRTATRFAGSALPENCQGPALQYLQIPRVASWSMYPTLCKGDRLELGPADPLNVGDLVVFRRPFGLVCHRLVARQEQVLLTQGDASSGAPEPVLLRDVLGIVVAVVRGSTRVVTADLATLAPPPPWCRTIDQLSTTILDRSRRGAHRFIRLALQHSWVGGFLADRMVRWTTVERMTASPVQSLSQAFALNPAALPLHPDDRPDPSALLEIRLGSIWLGTFHQSAERLDIRPVLAGTSLEFTLREALRHRYGS
;
A
#
# COMPACT_ATOMS: atom_id res chain seq x y z
N MET A 1 -27.72 -5.74 13.99
CA MET A 1 -27.45 -5.49 12.56
C MET A 1 -26.00 -5.02 12.41
N ALA A 2 -25.11 -5.88 11.94
CA ALA A 2 -23.69 -5.58 11.80
C ALA A 2 -23.46 -4.64 10.60
N ARG A 3 -22.91 -3.45 10.86
CA ARG A 3 -22.52 -2.48 9.83
C ARG A 3 -21.28 -2.99 9.09
N ALA A 4 -21.40 -3.17 7.78
CA ALA A 4 -20.26 -3.43 6.90
C ALA A 4 -19.33 -2.21 6.93
N SER A 5 -18.18 -2.36 7.59
CA SER A 5 -17.10 -1.37 7.53
C SER A 5 -16.44 -1.50 6.17
N VAL A 6 -16.55 -0.47 5.32
CA VAL A 6 -15.83 -0.42 4.05
C VAL A 6 -14.36 -0.17 4.37
N HIS A 7 -13.51 -1.16 4.12
CA HIS A 7 -12.09 -1.10 4.41
C HIS A 7 -11.40 -0.24 3.34
N MET A 8 -10.69 0.80 3.77
CA MET A 8 -9.96 1.72 2.90
C MET A 8 -8.46 1.47 3.03
N ILE A 9 -7.85 0.96 1.96
CA ILE A 9 -6.40 0.78 1.82
C ILE A 9 -5.86 1.95 1.00
N VAL A 10 -5.01 2.77 1.60
CA VAL A 10 -4.31 3.86 0.88
C VAL A 10 -3.08 3.27 0.20
N THR A 11 -3.05 3.34 -1.13
CA THR A 11 -1.89 2.92 -1.94
C THR A 11 -0.99 4.14 -2.16
N LEU A 12 0.18 4.15 -1.52
CA LEU A 12 1.18 5.21 -1.66
C LEU A 12 1.95 5.03 -2.97
N THR A 13 2.03 6.07 -3.79
CA THR A 13 2.87 6.07 -5.02
C THR A 13 3.90 7.20 -4.92
N PRO A 14 5.16 6.92 -4.51
CA PRO A 14 6.25 7.88 -4.63
C PRO A 14 6.70 8.02 -6.10
N ARG A 15 7.31 9.16 -6.43
CA ARG A 15 7.85 9.50 -7.76
C ARG A 15 9.10 8.70 -8.15
N THR A 16 9.64 7.91 -7.23
CA THR A 16 10.76 6.98 -7.40
C THR A 16 10.29 5.57 -7.06
N ALA A 17 10.68 4.58 -7.87
CA ALA A 17 10.06 3.25 -7.96
C ALA A 17 10.15 2.34 -6.71
N THR A 18 10.59 2.85 -5.56
CA THR A 18 10.67 2.10 -4.31
C THR A 18 9.45 2.40 -3.42
N ARG A 19 8.62 1.37 -3.21
CA ARG A 19 7.44 1.44 -2.33
C ARG A 19 7.89 1.29 -0.88
N PHE A 20 7.58 2.27 -0.03
CA PHE A 20 7.69 2.13 1.43
C PHE A 20 6.38 2.58 2.08
N ALA A 21 5.96 1.88 3.13
CA ALA A 21 4.80 2.27 3.92
C ALA A 21 5.12 3.55 4.70
N GLY A 22 4.19 4.50 4.80
CA GLY A 22 4.38 5.70 5.62
C GLY A 22 4.64 5.39 7.10
N SER A 23 4.17 4.23 7.58
CA SER A 23 4.48 3.67 8.91
C SER A 23 5.94 3.23 9.09
N ALA A 24 6.72 3.15 8.01
CA ALA A 24 8.15 2.82 8.07
C ALA A 24 9.04 4.03 8.40
N LEU A 25 8.48 5.25 8.45
CA LEU A 25 9.19 6.43 8.92
C LEU A 25 9.14 6.50 10.46
N PRO A 26 10.19 7.00 11.13
CA PRO A 26 10.15 7.32 12.56
C PRO A 26 8.98 8.24 12.92
N GLU A 27 8.28 8.01 14.04
CA GLU A 27 7.05 8.73 14.42
C GLU A 27 7.22 10.26 14.45
N ASN A 28 8.38 10.74 14.88
CA ASN A 28 8.76 12.15 14.91
C ASN A 28 8.93 12.77 13.50
N CYS A 29 9.34 11.97 12.52
CA CYS A 29 9.49 12.41 11.13
C CYS A 29 8.17 12.29 10.35
N GLN A 30 7.23 11.46 10.79
CA GLN A 30 5.97 11.27 10.09
C GLN A 30 5.14 12.56 10.02
N GLY A 31 5.16 13.48 11.00
CA GLY A 31 4.33 14.69 10.93
C GLY A 31 4.85 15.71 9.91
N PRO A 32 5.96 16.40 10.21
CA PRO A 32 6.47 17.48 9.38
C PRO A 32 7.06 17.02 8.04
N ALA A 33 7.53 15.78 7.91
CA ALA A 33 8.07 15.30 6.65
C ALA A 33 6.97 14.80 5.69
N LEU A 34 5.88 14.21 6.20
CA LEU A 34 4.77 13.76 5.33
C LEU A 34 4.06 14.92 4.64
N GLN A 35 3.89 16.07 5.31
CA GLN A 35 3.27 17.26 4.71
C GLN A 35 4.05 17.80 3.50
N TYR A 36 5.37 17.58 3.43
CA TYR A 36 6.22 18.08 2.33
C TYR A 36 6.67 17.00 1.35
N LEU A 37 6.68 15.72 1.74
CA LEU A 37 7.16 14.61 0.90
C LEU A 37 6.04 13.84 0.21
N GLN A 38 4.78 13.99 0.64
CA GLN A 38 3.67 13.21 0.11
C GLN A 38 2.55 14.11 -0.38
N ILE A 39 2.08 13.82 -1.60
CA ILE A 39 0.86 14.38 -2.15
C ILE A 39 -0.21 13.29 -2.00
N PRO A 40 -1.11 13.36 -0.99
CA PRO A 40 -2.13 12.37 -0.81
C PRO A 40 -3.01 12.24 -2.05
N ARG A 41 -3.35 11.00 -2.42
CA ARG A 41 -4.25 10.72 -3.53
C ARG A 41 -5.57 10.19 -2.98
N VAL A 42 -6.68 10.77 -3.42
CA VAL A 42 -8.02 10.36 -3.01
C VAL A 42 -8.31 8.98 -3.57
N ALA A 43 -8.62 8.04 -2.68
CA ALA A 43 -8.85 6.63 -3.02
C ALA A 43 -10.29 6.16 -2.76
N SER A 44 -11.15 7.00 -2.19
CA SER A 44 -12.53 6.66 -1.83
C SER A 44 -13.53 7.69 -2.33
N TRP A 45 -14.81 7.37 -2.17
CA TRP A 45 -15.94 8.23 -2.55
C TRP A 45 -16.57 8.97 -1.35
N SER A 46 -15.95 8.95 -0.16
CA SER A 46 -16.56 9.54 1.06
C SER A 46 -16.72 11.06 1.00
N MET A 47 -15.91 11.72 0.17
CA MET A 47 -15.92 13.17 -0.03
C MET A 47 -16.57 13.59 -1.33
N TYR A 48 -17.24 12.68 -2.03
CA TYR A 48 -18.00 13.01 -3.23
C TYR A 48 -19.19 13.93 -2.87
N PRO A 49 -19.51 14.97 -3.65
CA PRO A 49 -18.93 15.35 -4.94
C PRO A 49 -17.69 16.26 -4.87
N THR A 50 -17.34 16.78 -3.68
CA THR A 50 -16.24 17.73 -3.50
C THR A 50 -14.90 17.17 -3.98
N LEU A 51 -14.54 15.96 -3.53
CA LEU A 51 -13.34 15.26 -3.96
C LEU A 51 -13.70 14.00 -4.74
N CYS A 52 -12.89 13.72 -5.76
CA CYS A 52 -13.02 12.55 -6.63
C CYS A 52 -11.86 11.59 -6.42
N LYS A 53 -12.11 10.30 -6.64
CA LYS A 53 -11.01 9.34 -6.73
C LYS A 53 -10.00 9.76 -7.78
N GLY A 54 -8.73 9.67 -7.42
CA GLY A 54 -7.61 10.07 -8.26
C GLY A 54 -7.14 11.50 -8.05
N ASP A 55 -7.96 12.37 -7.44
CA ASP A 55 -7.56 13.73 -7.06
C ASP A 55 -6.32 13.68 -6.16
N ARG A 56 -5.46 14.69 -6.32
CA ARG A 56 -4.26 14.88 -5.51
C ARG A 56 -4.46 16.09 -4.60
N LEU A 57 -4.08 15.95 -3.34
CA LEU A 57 -4.31 16.98 -2.33
C LEU A 57 -3.00 17.70 -2.01
N GLU A 58 -3.03 19.01 -2.02
CA GLU A 58 -1.96 19.84 -1.47
C GLU A 58 -2.34 20.22 -0.05
N LEU A 59 -1.45 19.95 0.90
CA LEU A 59 -1.68 20.21 2.31
C LEU A 59 -1.00 21.50 2.73
N GLY A 60 -1.73 22.34 3.45
CA GLY A 60 -1.22 23.47 4.21
C GLY A 60 -1.06 23.12 5.69
N PRO A 61 -0.62 24.08 6.51
CA PRO A 61 -0.49 23.90 7.95
C PRO A 61 -1.82 23.50 8.57
N ALA A 62 -1.77 22.70 9.65
CA ALA A 62 -2.97 22.30 10.35
C ALA A 62 -3.68 23.49 11.03
N ASP A 63 -2.95 24.50 11.52
CA ASP A 63 -3.55 25.68 12.13
C ASP A 63 -3.42 26.93 11.24
N PRO A 64 -4.43 27.82 11.23
CA PRO A 64 -5.70 27.73 11.97
C PRO A 64 -6.74 26.80 11.31
N LEU A 65 -7.44 25.98 12.11
CA LEU A 65 -8.60 25.17 11.66
C LEU A 65 -9.94 25.89 11.84
N ASN A 66 -10.70 25.97 10.75
CA ASN A 66 -12.05 26.54 10.71
C ASN A 66 -13.10 25.50 10.31
N VAL A 67 -14.31 25.64 10.85
CA VAL A 67 -15.45 24.82 10.40
C VAL A 67 -15.66 25.04 8.90
N GLY A 68 -15.79 23.94 8.16
CA GLY A 68 -15.87 23.91 6.70
C GLY A 68 -14.58 23.47 6.01
N ASP A 69 -13.43 23.54 6.69
CA ASP A 69 -12.14 23.13 6.14
C ASP A 69 -12.10 21.63 5.83
N LEU A 70 -11.38 21.28 4.77
CA LEU A 70 -11.07 19.89 4.45
C LEU A 70 -9.79 19.51 5.20
N VAL A 71 -9.91 18.60 6.17
CA VAL A 71 -8.80 18.20 7.02
C VAL A 71 -8.32 16.80 6.66
N VAL A 72 -7.00 16.62 6.60
CA VAL A 72 -6.38 15.30 6.45
C VAL A 72 -5.81 14.87 7.79
N PHE A 73 -6.20 13.69 8.25
CA PHE A 73 -5.80 13.15 9.55
C PHE A 73 -5.45 11.68 9.48
N ARG A 74 -4.73 11.20 10.50
CA ARG A 74 -4.30 9.82 10.63
C ARG A 74 -5.37 8.96 11.27
N ARG A 75 -5.49 7.74 10.76
CA ARG A 75 -6.18 6.62 11.38
C ARG A 75 -5.27 5.38 11.37
N PRO A 76 -5.55 4.36 12.20
CA PRO A 76 -4.74 3.14 12.25
C PRO A 76 -4.53 2.47 10.88
N PHE A 77 -5.45 2.70 9.93
CA PHE A 77 -5.44 2.07 8.61
C PHE A 77 -5.04 3.01 7.46
N GLY A 78 -4.64 4.25 7.75
CA GLY A 78 -4.17 5.20 6.75
C GLY A 78 -4.65 6.63 6.96
N LEU A 79 -4.56 7.41 5.89
CA LEU A 79 -4.98 8.81 5.89
C LEU A 79 -6.45 8.94 5.47
N VAL A 80 -7.17 9.78 6.19
CA VAL A 80 -8.56 10.12 5.91
C VAL A 80 -8.66 11.61 5.68
N CYS A 81 -9.46 12.01 4.69
CA CYS A 81 -9.77 13.41 4.41
C CYS A 81 -11.27 13.61 4.56
N HIS A 82 -11.70 14.45 5.50
CA HIS A 82 -13.11 14.80 5.72
C HIS A 82 -13.27 16.30 5.97
N ARG A 83 -14.52 16.78 5.90
CA ARG A 83 -14.85 18.17 6.23
C ARG A 83 -14.95 18.34 7.73
N LEU A 84 -14.34 19.39 8.27
CA LEU A 84 -14.49 19.78 9.66
C LEU A 84 -15.88 20.38 9.86
N VAL A 85 -16.73 19.73 10.68
CA VAL A 85 -18.11 20.19 10.95
C VAL A 85 -18.27 20.84 12.31
N ALA A 86 -17.42 20.51 13.27
CA ALA A 86 -17.35 21.21 14.55
C ALA A 86 -15.96 21.08 15.17
N ARG A 87 -15.60 22.04 16.01
CA ARG A 87 -14.35 22.05 16.77
C ARG A 87 -14.66 22.15 18.26
N GLN A 88 -14.11 21.23 19.03
CA GLN A 88 -14.02 21.28 20.48
C GLN A 88 -12.51 21.23 20.81
N GLU A 89 -12.05 21.96 21.83
CA GLU A 89 -10.63 22.20 22.16
C GLU A 89 -9.60 21.25 21.51
N GLN A 90 -9.59 19.97 21.92
CA GLN A 90 -8.69 18.92 21.43
C GLN A 90 -9.35 17.91 20.49
N VAL A 91 -10.67 18.00 20.29
CA VAL A 91 -11.47 17.05 19.52
C VAL A 91 -12.22 17.76 18.41
N LEU A 92 -11.91 17.38 17.18
CA LEU A 92 -12.57 17.82 15.97
C LEU A 92 -13.66 16.83 15.60
N LEU A 93 -14.81 17.31 15.14
CA LEU A 93 -15.81 16.47 14.52
C LEU A 93 -15.71 16.63 13.01
N THR A 94 -15.46 15.53 12.31
CA THR A 94 -15.27 15.53 10.85
C THR A 94 -16.30 14.66 10.17
N GLN A 95 -16.75 15.03 8.97
CA GLN A 95 -17.72 14.25 8.21
C GLN A 95 -17.36 14.21 6.72
N GLY A 96 -17.54 13.06 6.10
CA GLY A 96 -17.46 12.92 4.66
C GLY A 96 -18.69 13.52 3.98
N ASP A 97 -18.51 14.27 2.90
CA ASP A 97 -19.63 14.91 2.17
C ASP A 97 -20.65 13.88 1.59
N ALA A 98 -20.22 12.65 1.32
CA ALA A 98 -21.09 11.55 0.90
C ALA A 98 -21.54 10.64 2.06
N SER A 99 -21.11 10.92 3.29
CA SER A 99 -21.38 10.10 4.46
C SER A 99 -22.67 10.56 5.15
N SER A 100 -23.63 9.65 5.33
CA SER A 100 -24.88 9.87 6.07
C SER A 100 -24.81 9.50 7.56
N GLY A 101 -23.64 9.11 8.05
CA GLY A 101 -23.41 8.74 9.44
C GLY A 101 -23.21 9.94 10.37
N ALA A 102 -23.11 9.66 11.67
CA ALA A 102 -22.72 10.67 12.66
C ALA A 102 -21.29 11.18 12.37
N PRO A 103 -20.99 12.45 12.69
CA PRO A 103 -19.63 12.98 12.61
C PRO A 103 -18.63 12.14 13.38
N GLU A 104 -17.44 11.98 12.81
CA GLU A 104 -16.34 11.20 13.36
C GLU A 104 -15.47 12.08 14.25
N PRO A 105 -15.22 11.70 15.52
CA PRO A 105 -14.34 12.45 16.40
C PRO A 105 -12.87 12.18 16.07
N VAL A 106 -12.09 13.23 15.85
CA VAL A 106 -10.67 13.21 15.50
C VAL A 106 -9.90 14.07 16.49
N LEU A 107 -8.79 13.58 17.01
CA LEU A 107 -7.97 14.37 17.91
C LEU A 107 -7.12 15.36 17.13
N LEU A 108 -6.92 16.56 17.65
CA LEU A 108 -6.14 17.61 16.99
C LEU A 108 -4.73 17.13 16.61
N ARG A 109 -4.08 16.33 17.48
CA ARG A 109 -2.76 15.73 17.23
C ARG A 109 -2.69 14.76 16.05
N ASP A 110 -3.84 14.22 15.62
CA ASP A 110 -3.89 13.27 14.50
C ASP A 110 -4.04 14.02 13.16
N VAL A 111 -4.29 15.33 13.18
CA VAL A 111 -4.40 16.16 11.98
C VAL A 111 -3.03 16.44 11.40
N LEU A 112 -2.89 16.19 10.11
CA LEU A 112 -1.66 16.45 9.35
C LEU A 112 -1.66 17.81 8.69
N GLY A 113 -2.83 18.31 8.31
CA GLY A 113 -2.96 19.59 7.63
C GLY A 113 -4.35 19.81 7.06
N ILE A 114 -4.58 21.03 6.60
CA ILE A 114 -5.75 21.40 5.81
C ILE A 114 -5.45 21.22 4.32
N VAL A 115 -6.44 20.83 3.53
CA VAL A 115 -6.30 20.84 2.07
C VAL A 115 -6.39 22.28 1.60
N VAL A 116 -5.33 22.79 0.97
CA VAL A 116 -5.29 24.16 0.41
C VAL A 116 -5.57 24.18 -1.08
N ALA A 117 -5.29 23.08 -1.77
CA ALA A 117 -5.63 22.92 -3.17
C ALA A 117 -5.83 21.44 -3.54
N VAL A 118 -6.55 21.24 -4.64
CA VAL A 118 -6.84 19.95 -5.24
C VAL A 118 -6.38 19.98 -6.68
N VAL A 119 -5.59 18.97 -7.08
CA VAL A 119 -5.21 18.76 -8.47
C VAL A 119 -6.03 17.60 -9.04
N ARG A 120 -6.89 17.92 -10.01
CA ARG A 120 -7.75 16.99 -10.74
C ARG A 120 -7.30 16.95 -12.20
N GLY A 121 -6.70 15.82 -12.61
CA GLY A 121 -6.07 15.73 -13.93
C GLY A 121 -4.89 16.71 -14.04
N SER A 122 -4.99 17.66 -14.96
CA SER A 122 -4.02 18.75 -15.14
C SER A 122 -4.45 20.07 -14.47
N THR A 123 -5.64 20.13 -13.88
CA THR A 123 -6.20 21.36 -13.30
C THR A 123 -5.94 21.40 -11.80
N ARG A 124 -5.31 22.47 -11.32
CA ARG A 124 -5.18 22.79 -9.91
C ARG A 124 -6.23 23.81 -9.50
N VAL A 125 -6.94 23.54 -8.40
CA VAL A 125 -8.00 24.42 -7.88
C VAL A 125 -7.78 24.63 -6.39
N VAL A 126 -7.84 25.88 -5.94
CA VAL A 126 -7.71 26.23 -4.52
C VAL A 126 -9.00 25.83 -3.79
N THR A 127 -8.90 25.43 -2.53
CA THR A 127 -10.04 24.90 -1.77
C THR A 127 -11.25 25.85 -1.72
N ALA A 128 -11.01 27.17 -1.69
CA ALA A 128 -12.05 28.20 -1.76
C ALA A 128 -12.89 28.11 -3.05
N ASP A 129 -12.28 27.67 -4.15
CA ASP A 129 -12.89 27.61 -5.47
C ASP A 129 -13.38 26.20 -5.83
N LEU A 130 -13.29 25.22 -4.92
CA LEU A 130 -13.71 23.83 -5.19
C LEU A 130 -15.17 23.72 -5.62
N ALA A 131 -16.04 24.61 -5.15
CA ALA A 131 -17.44 24.66 -5.55
C ALA A 131 -17.63 25.04 -7.03
N THR A 132 -16.63 25.69 -7.65
CA THR A 132 -16.66 26.10 -9.06
C THR A 132 -16.26 24.98 -10.01
N LEU A 133 -15.62 23.92 -9.51
CA LEU A 133 -15.31 22.75 -10.31
C LEU A 133 -16.59 22.03 -10.72
N ALA A 134 -16.71 21.77 -12.02
CA ALA A 134 -17.76 20.90 -12.52
C ALA A 134 -17.72 19.56 -11.76
N PRO A 135 -18.85 19.11 -11.18
CA PRO A 135 -18.89 17.82 -10.54
C PRO A 135 -18.51 16.77 -11.58
N PRO A 136 -17.75 15.73 -11.19
CA PRO A 136 -17.50 14.61 -12.08
C PRO A 136 -18.83 14.01 -12.56
N PRO A 137 -18.85 13.37 -13.73
CA PRO A 137 -20.04 12.68 -14.18
C PRO A 137 -20.46 11.60 -13.16
N PRO A 138 -21.76 11.50 -12.81
CA PRO A 138 -22.23 10.63 -11.74
C PRO A 138 -21.97 9.14 -12.02
N TRP A 139 -21.82 8.77 -13.29
CA TRP A 139 -21.53 7.40 -13.71
C TRP A 139 -20.14 6.92 -13.29
N CYS A 140 -19.16 7.80 -13.02
CA CYS A 140 -17.82 7.37 -12.60
C CYS A 140 -17.87 6.57 -11.29
N ARG A 141 -18.74 6.98 -10.34
CA ARG A 141 -18.96 6.24 -9.09
C ARG A 141 -19.58 4.87 -9.33
N THR A 142 -20.54 4.79 -10.25
CA THR A 142 -21.25 3.54 -10.58
C THR A 142 -20.34 2.55 -11.30
N ILE A 143 -19.54 3.01 -12.27
CA ILE A 143 -18.56 2.17 -12.97
C ILE A 143 -17.53 1.63 -11.99
N ASP A 144 -17.04 2.47 -11.07
CA ASP A 144 -16.11 2.02 -10.04
C ASP A 144 -16.70 0.91 -9.16
N GLN A 145 -17.95 1.08 -8.70
CA GLN A 145 -18.65 0.08 -7.89
C GLN A 145 -18.88 -1.23 -8.65
N LEU A 146 -19.24 -1.15 -9.93
CA LEU A 146 -19.36 -2.31 -10.81
C LEU A 146 -18.01 -2.99 -11.02
N SER A 147 -16.96 -2.22 -11.29
CA SER A 147 -15.61 -2.72 -11.53
C SER A 147 -15.08 -3.48 -10.33
N THR A 148 -15.21 -2.97 -9.10
CA THR A 148 -14.72 -3.67 -7.90
C THR A 148 -15.47 -4.98 -7.70
N THR A 149 -16.78 -4.98 -7.96
CA THR A 149 -17.61 -6.18 -7.83
C THR A 149 -17.25 -7.24 -8.87
N ILE A 150 -17.03 -6.83 -10.13
CA ILE A 150 -16.64 -7.71 -11.23
C ILE A 150 -15.20 -8.22 -11.03
N LEU A 151 -14.26 -7.35 -10.66
CA LEU A 151 -12.87 -7.71 -10.36
C LEU A 151 -12.79 -8.68 -9.19
N ASP A 152 -13.48 -8.45 -8.07
CA ASP A 152 -13.45 -9.37 -6.93
C ASP A 152 -14.13 -10.71 -7.21
N ARG A 153 -15.15 -10.73 -8.07
CA ARG A 153 -15.80 -11.97 -8.52
C ARG A 153 -14.90 -12.74 -9.49
N SER A 154 -14.27 -12.05 -10.44
CA SER A 154 -13.33 -12.64 -11.39
C SER A 154 -12.06 -13.15 -10.71
N ARG A 155 -11.55 -12.45 -9.70
CA ARG A 155 -10.36 -12.86 -8.93
C ARG A 155 -10.63 -14.16 -8.18
N ARG A 156 -11.78 -14.27 -7.49
CA ARG A 156 -12.21 -15.51 -6.83
C ARG A 156 -12.41 -16.67 -7.81
N GLY A 157 -12.97 -16.39 -9.00
CA GLY A 157 -13.08 -17.37 -10.09
C GLY A 157 -11.71 -17.83 -10.57
N ALA A 158 -10.83 -16.90 -10.94
CA ALA A 158 -9.48 -17.18 -11.41
C ALA A 158 -8.66 -17.96 -10.39
N HIS A 159 -8.74 -17.62 -9.10
CA HIS A 159 -8.08 -18.38 -8.03
C HIS A 159 -8.54 -19.84 -8.00
N ARG A 160 -9.84 -20.11 -8.17
CA ARG A 160 -10.35 -21.49 -8.23
C ARG A 160 -9.87 -22.21 -9.49
N PHE A 161 -9.93 -21.57 -10.65
CA PHE A 161 -9.48 -22.16 -11.92
C PHE A 161 -7.99 -22.47 -11.92
N ILE A 162 -7.15 -21.53 -11.48
CA ILE A 162 -5.69 -21.74 -11.36
C ILE A 162 -5.41 -22.89 -10.40
N ARG A 163 -6.08 -22.93 -9.25
CA ARG A 163 -5.88 -24.00 -8.26
C ARG A 163 -6.30 -25.37 -8.82
N LEU A 164 -7.46 -25.46 -9.48
CA LEU A 164 -7.92 -26.69 -10.12
C LEU A 164 -6.94 -27.17 -11.21
N ALA A 165 -6.47 -26.26 -12.06
CA ALA A 165 -5.50 -26.57 -13.10
C ALA A 165 -4.16 -27.07 -12.53
N LEU A 166 -3.68 -26.45 -11.45
CA LEU A 166 -2.44 -26.83 -10.77
C LEU A 166 -2.56 -28.07 -9.87
N GLN A 167 -3.77 -28.47 -9.49
CA GLN A 167 -4.03 -29.70 -8.73
C GLN A 167 -4.24 -30.92 -9.64
N HIS A 168 -4.53 -30.71 -10.92
CA HIS A 168 -4.66 -31.81 -11.87
C HIS A 168 -3.29 -32.42 -12.15
N SER A 169 -3.12 -33.72 -11.90
CA SER A 169 -1.80 -34.40 -11.87
C SER A 169 -0.96 -34.21 -13.15
N TRP A 170 -1.58 -34.32 -14.32
CA TRP A 170 -0.90 -34.12 -15.61
C TRP A 170 -0.66 -32.64 -15.97
N VAL A 171 -1.72 -31.82 -15.94
CA VAL A 171 -1.66 -30.40 -16.33
C VAL A 171 -0.84 -29.58 -15.33
N GLY A 172 -1.02 -29.83 -14.04
CA GLY A 172 -0.30 -29.16 -12.96
C GLY A 172 1.18 -29.47 -12.98
N GLY A 173 1.58 -30.72 -13.25
CA GLY A 173 3.00 -31.08 -13.39
C GLY A 173 3.67 -30.40 -14.59
N PHE A 174 3.01 -30.41 -15.76
CA PHE A 174 3.52 -29.73 -16.95
C PHE A 174 3.64 -28.22 -16.76
N LEU A 175 2.60 -27.57 -16.20
CA LEU A 175 2.61 -26.14 -15.93
C LEU A 175 3.65 -25.78 -14.88
N ALA A 176 3.78 -26.56 -13.81
CA ALA A 176 4.77 -26.35 -12.77
C ALA A 176 6.19 -26.37 -13.34
N ASP A 177 6.52 -27.38 -14.13
CA ASP A 177 7.83 -27.51 -14.76
C ASP A 177 8.13 -26.33 -15.71
N ARG A 178 7.16 -25.92 -16.54
CA ARG A 178 7.32 -24.75 -17.42
C ARG A 178 7.49 -23.46 -16.63
N MET A 179 6.72 -23.29 -15.54
CA MET A 179 6.82 -22.12 -14.68
C MET A 179 8.19 -22.05 -14.00
N VAL A 180 8.70 -23.15 -13.44
CA VAL A 180 10.03 -23.20 -12.81
C VAL A 180 11.13 -22.75 -13.78
N ARG A 181 11.07 -23.19 -15.05
CA ARG A 181 12.03 -22.75 -16.08
C ARG A 181 12.01 -21.25 -16.36
N TRP A 182 10.87 -20.60 -16.19
CA TRP A 182 10.72 -19.15 -16.37
C TRP A 182 10.84 -18.37 -15.07
N THR A 183 11.04 -19.06 -13.95
CA THR A 183 11.13 -18.42 -12.65
C THR A 183 12.52 -17.83 -12.48
N THR A 184 12.60 -16.53 -12.22
CA THR A 184 13.83 -15.85 -11.82
C THR A 184 13.94 -15.88 -10.31
N VAL A 185 15.14 -16.17 -9.82
CA VAL A 185 15.47 -16.16 -8.39
C VAL A 185 16.42 -15.00 -8.17
N GLU A 186 15.95 -13.98 -7.47
CA GLU A 186 16.73 -12.81 -7.12
C GLU A 186 17.20 -12.95 -5.68
N ARG A 187 18.52 -12.88 -5.46
CA ARG A 187 19.08 -12.89 -4.10
C ARG A 187 18.88 -11.50 -3.51
N MET A 188 18.11 -11.41 -2.44
CA MET A 188 18.01 -10.16 -1.69
C MET A 188 19.26 -10.02 -0.83
N THR A 189 20.20 -9.21 -1.29
CA THR A 189 21.19 -8.61 -0.39
C THR A 189 20.42 -7.76 0.62
N ALA A 190 20.77 -7.88 1.90
CA ALA A 190 20.06 -7.31 3.06
C ALA A 190 19.29 -6.02 2.78
N SER A 191 18.07 -5.93 3.34
CA SER A 191 17.18 -4.78 3.22
C SER A 191 17.92 -3.44 3.39
N PRO A 192 17.74 -2.46 2.49
CA PRO A 192 18.31 -1.11 2.64
C PRO A 192 17.96 -0.42 3.96
N VAL A 193 16.96 -0.95 4.69
CA VAL A 193 16.58 -0.46 6.01
C VAL A 193 17.62 -0.84 7.07
N GLN A 194 18.28 -2.00 6.93
CA GLN A 194 19.37 -2.40 7.84
C GLN A 194 20.63 -1.54 7.64
N SER A 195 20.92 -1.13 6.40
CA SER A 195 21.99 -0.18 6.13
C SER A 195 21.65 1.23 6.61
N LEU A 196 20.37 1.62 6.62
CA LEU A 196 19.91 2.86 7.27
C LEU A 196 20.04 2.81 8.79
N SER A 197 19.60 1.73 9.46
CA SER A 197 19.76 1.61 10.90
C SER A 197 21.23 1.49 11.33
N GLN A 198 22.08 0.87 10.51
CA GLN A 198 23.54 0.90 10.69
C GLN A 198 24.11 2.30 10.47
N ALA A 199 23.65 3.04 9.45
CA ALA A 199 24.08 4.42 9.21
C ALA A 199 23.68 5.37 10.36
N PHE A 200 22.52 5.15 10.99
CA PHE A 200 22.11 5.89 12.19
C PHE A 200 22.83 5.42 13.47
N ALA A 201 23.38 4.21 13.48
CA ALA A 201 24.15 3.66 14.59
C ALA A 201 25.65 3.97 14.52
N LEU A 202 26.13 4.61 13.44
CA LEU A 202 27.53 4.99 13.31
C LEU A 202 27.88 6.17 14.24
N ASN A 203 28.51 5.82 15.36
CA ASN A 203 29.40 6.71 16.10
C ASN A 203 30.56 7.09 15.16
N PRO A 204 30.84 8.40 14.90
CA PRO A 204 31.75 8.85 13.82
C PRO A 204 33.23 8.47 13.97
N ALA A 205 33.60 7.63 14.95
CA ALA A 205 34.97 7.21 15.23
C ALA A 205 35.32 5.78 14.83
N ALA A 206 34.37 4.98 14.32
CA ALA A 206 34.66 3.59 13.92
C ALA A 206 34.94 3.49 12.41
N LEU A 207 36.18 3.13 12.06
CA LEU A 207 36.59 2.82 10.69
C LEU A 207 35.73 1.66 10.11
N PRO A 208 35.39 1.69 8.80
CA PRO A 208 34.63 0.61 8.19
C PRO A 208 35.52 -0.64 8.09
N LEU A 209 35.22 -1.65 8.89
CA LEU A 209 35.74 -3.01 8.69
C LEU A 209 35.20 -3.54 7.36
N HIS A 210 36.13 -3.95 6.50
CA HIS A 210 35.86 -4.59 5.21
C HIS A 210 34.89 -5.76 5.42
N PRO A 211 33.76 -5.85 4.69
CA PRO A 211 32.89 -7.00 4.80
C PRO A 211 33.66 -8.21 4.27
N ASP A 212 33.88 -9.19 5.14
CA ASP A 212 34.37 -10.52 4.77
C ASP A 212 33.36 -11.11 3.78
N ASP A 213 33.80 -11.50 2.59
CA ASP A 213 33.01 -12.01 1.45
C ASP A 213 32.40 -13.40 1.72
N ARG A 214 32.21 -13.75 2.99
CA ARG A 214 31.55 -14.99 3.40
C ARG A 214 30.06 -14.86 3.13
N PRO A 215 29.46 -15.78 2.36
CA PRO A 215 28.03 -15.77 2.12
C PRO A 215 27.29 -15.87 3.45
N ASP A 216 26.53 -14.83 3.80
CA ASP A 216 25.67 -14.83 4.97
C ASP A 216 24.69 -16.02 4.86
N PRO A 217 24.71 -16.99 5.80
CA PRO A 217 23.82 -18.15 5.77
C PRO A 217 22.34 -17.77 5.86
N SER A 218 22.01 -16.50 6.08
CA SER A 218 20.66 -15.96 6.17
C SER A 218 20.11 -15.43 4.82
N ALA A 219 20.67 -15.86 3.69
CA ALA A 219 20.27 -15.38 2.37
C ALA A 219 18.80 -15.71 2.06
N LEU A 220 17.99 -14.65 1.96
CA LEU A 220 16.62 -14.70 1.48
C LEU A 220 16.61 -14.64 -0.04
N LEU A 221 15.96 -15.62 -0.67
CA LEU A 221 15.79 -15.68 -2.12
C LEU A 221 14.36 -15.28 -2.49
N GLU A 222 14.20 -14.23 -3.29
CA GLU A 222 12.90 -13.84 -3.86
C GLU A 222 12.64 -14.64 -5.14
N ILE A 223 11.47 -15.25 -5.25
CA ILE A 223 11.07 -16.08 -6.37
C ILE A 223 10.04 -15.32 -7.19
N ARG A 224 10.34 -15.08 -8.48
CA ARG A 224 9.49 -14.29 -9.38
C ARG A 224 9.24 -15.01 -10.70
N LEU A 225 8.05 -14.84 -11.26
CA LEU A 225 7.70 -15.22 -12.62
C LEU A 225 7.43 -13.95 -13.42
N GLY A 226 8.46 -13.44 -14.09
CA GLY A 226 8.43 -12.11 -14.72
C GLY A 226 8.15 -11.01 -13.69
N SER A 227 7.07 -10.26 -13.86
CA SER A 227 6.65 -9.20 -12.93
C SER A 227 5.88 -9.72 -11.71
N ILE A 228 5.55 -11.01 -11.66
CA ILE A 228 4.72 -11.62 -10.63
C ILE A 228 5.60 -12.23 -9.54
N TRP A 229 5.53 -11.67 -8.33
CA TRP A 229 6.13 -12.28 -7.14
C TRP A 229 5.42 -13.59 -6.78
N LEU A 230 6.14 -14.70 -6.62
CA LEU A 230 5.58 -16.01 -6.26
C LEU A 230 5.78 -16.36 -4.78
N GLY A 231 6.90 -15.97 -4.18
CA GLY A 231 7.25 -16.34 -2.82
C GLY A 231 8.68 -15.96 -2.42
N THR A 232 9.07 -16.38 -1.22
CA THR A 232 10.42 -16.28 -0.67
C THR A 232 10.91 -17.65 -0.22
N PHE A 233 12.18 -17.93 -0.45
CA PHE A 233 12.84 -19.14 0.04
C PHE A 233 13.94 -18.78 1.03
N HIS A 234 13.83 -19.36 2.23
CA HIS A 234 14.82 -19.25 3.29
C HIS A 234 15.80 -20.40 3.16
N GLN A 235 17.02 -20.11 2.73
CA GLN A 235 18.02 -21.13 2.46
C GLN A 235 18.40 -21.92 3.74
N SER A 236 18.65 -21.24 4.85
CA SER A 236 19.04 -21.87 6.13
C SER A 236 17.96 -22.76 6.76
N ALA A 237 16.69 -22.42 6.56
CA ALA A 237 15.57 -23.16 7.13
C ALA A 237 14.95 -24.17 6.15
N GLU A 238 15.49 -24.25 4.92
CA GLU A 238 14.87 -24.92 3.76
C GLU A 238 13.37 -24.59 3.59
N ARG A 239 12.96 -23.40 4.04
CA ARG A 239 11.55 -23.05 4.13
C ARG A 239 11.16 -22.21 2.94
N LEU A 240 10.25 -22.76 2.15
CA LEU A 240 9.61 -22.06 1.04
C LEU A 240 8.29 -21.45 1.53
N ASP A 241 8.19 -20.12 1.52
CA ASP A 241 6.97 -19.38 1.77
C ASP A 241 6.43 -18.84 0.44
N ILE A 242 5.31 -19.36 -0.03
CA ILE A 242 4.71 -18.97 -1.32
C ILE A 242 3.34 -18.35 -1.11
N ARG A 243 2.87 -17.64 -2.13
CA ARG A 243 1.50 -17.10 -2.12
C ARG A 243 0.50 -18.18 -1.73
N PRO A 244 -0.45 -17.89 -0.81
CA PRO A 244 -1.44 -18.88 -0.35
C PRO A 244 -2.25 -19.56 -1.46
N VAL A 245 -2.42 -18.92 -2.62
CA VAL A 245 -3.08 -19.53 -3.79
C VAL A 245 -2.32 -20.72 -4.37
N LEU A 246 -0.99 -20.70 -4.27
CA LEU A 246 -0.11 -21.73 -4.81
C LEU A 246 0.20 -22.82 -3.78
N ALA A 247 -0.12 -22.58 -2.50
CA ALA A 247 0.12 -23.53 -1.42
C ALA A 247 -0.65 -24.85 -1.63
N GLY A 248 0.04 -25.97 -1.46
CA GLY A 248 -0.49 -27.32 -1.66
C GLY A 248 -0.77 -27.68 -3.12
N THR A 249 -0.17 -26.97 -4.08
CA THR A 249 -0.25 -27.30 -5.51
C THR A 249 1.02 -28.00 -6.01
N SER A 250 0.97 -28.63 -7.18
CA SER A 250 2.15 -29.24 -7.81
C SER A 250 3.29 -28.24 -8.01
N LEU A 251 2.97 -26.96 -8.22
CA LEU A 251 3.97 -25.90 -8.37
C LEU A 251 4.80 -25.68 -7.10
N GLU A 252 4.19 -25.73 -5.90
CA GLU A 252 4.95 -25.63 -4.64
C GLU A 252 5.98 -26.75 -4.55
N PHE A 253 5.54 -27.98 -4.83
CA PHE A 253 6.40 -29.16 -4.75
C PHE A 253 7.56 -29.08 -5.74
N THR A 254 7.27 -28.78 -7.02
CA THR A 254 8.31 -28.66 -8.05
C THR A 254 9.28 -27.50 -7.77
N LEU A 255 8.79 -26.35 -7.29
CA LEU A 255 9.66 -25.23 -6.91
C LEU A 255 10.56 -25.60 -5.73
N ARG A 256 10.01 -26.24 -4.69
CA ARG A 256 10.79 -26.68 -3.52
C ARG A 256 11.88 -27.65 -3.93
N GLU A 257 11.56 -28.62 -4.78
CA GLU A 257 12.52 -29.61 -5.28
C GLU A 257 13.62 -28.97 -6.14
N ALA A 258 13.25 -28.10 -7.07
CA ALA A 258 14.20 -27.39 -7.92
C ALA A 258 15.13 -26.46 -7.11
N LEU A 259 14.61 -25.80 -6.08
CA LEU A 259 15.41 -24.94 -5.20
C LEU A 259 16.35 -25.75 -4.31
N ARG A 260 15.90 -26.89 -3.77
CA ARG A 260 16.77 -27.82 -3.03
C ARG A 260 17.91 -28.33 -3.89
N HIS A 261 17.62 -28.77 -5.12
CA HIS A 261 18.67 -29.23 -6.02
C HIS A 261 19.66 -28.12 -6.40
N ARG A 262 19.21 -26.86 -6.49
CA ARG A 262 20.07 -25.74 -6.90
C ARG A 262 20.87 -25.13 -5.74
N TYR A 263 20.39 -25.20 -4.51
CA TYR A 263 20.93 -24.45 -3.37
C TYR A 263 21.14 -25.26 -2.08
N GLY A 264 20.75 -26.54 -2.06
CA GLY A 264 21.07 -27.48 -0.99
C GLY A 264 22.45 -28.08 -1.25
N SER A 265 23.48 -27.50 -0.65
CA SER A 265 24.85 -28.01 -0.59
C SER A 265 25.49 -27.54 0.70
#